data_AF-A0A7L1KWU5-F1
#
_entry.id   AF-A0A7L1KWU5-F1
#
_cell.length_a   1.000
_cell.length_b   1.000
_cell.length_c   1.000
_cell.angle_alpha   90.00
_cell.angle_beta   90.00
_cell.angle_gamma   90.00
#
_symmetry.space_group_name_H-M   'P 1'
#
loop_
_entity.id
_entity.type
_entity.pdbx_description
1 polymer ?
#
loop_
_entity_poly.entity_id
_entity_poly.type
_entity_poly.pdbx_seq_one_letter_code
_entity_poly.pdbx_strand_id
1 'polypeptide(L)'
;PVMTALTPLMVPEHFPNVPLIAVTRNPVFPRFIKIIEVKNKKLVELLRRKVRLAQPYAGVFLKKDDNNESDVVEDLNEVYQMGTFVQIHEMQDLGDKLRMIVMGHRRIRINKQLEVEPEEPENKQKVRRKQKRSKKEAEEEPGAKDQAVEVVLDPVAASSQEVLMVEVENVVHEDFQITEEVKALTAEIVKTIRDIIALNPLYRESVLQMMQAGQRVVDNPIYLSDMGAALTGAESQELQDILEETSIPKRLYKALSLLKKEYELSKLQQRLGREVEEKIKQTHRKYLLQEQLKIIKKELGLEKEDKDAIEEKFRERLKELVVPKHVMDVIDEELNKLGLLDNHSSEFNVTRNYLDWLTSIPWGKCSEENLELTRARAVLEEDHYGMDDVKKRILEFIAVSQLRGSTQGKILCFYGPPGVGKTSIARSIARALNREYFRFSVGGMTDVAEIKGHR
;
A
#
# COMPACT_ATOMS: atom_id res chain seq x y z
N PRO A 1 24.92 -22.92 -8.51
CA PRO A 1 23.60 -23.58 -8.60
C PRO A 1 23.68 -24.93 -9.31
N VAL A 2 23.49 -26.03 -8.56
CA VAL A 2 23.43 -27.38 -9.12
C VAL A 2 22.00 -27.63 -9.57
N MET A 3 21.76 -27.78 -10.87
CA MET A 3 20.46 -28.17 -11.44
C MET A 3 20.40 -29.68 -11.56
N THR A 4 19.38 -30.31 -10.96
CA THR A 4 19.15 -31.76 -11.08
C THR A 4 17.84 -31.99 -11.82
N ALA A 5 17.93 -32.38 -13.09
CA ALA A 5 16.77 -32.81 -13.88
C ALA A 5 16.47 -34.29 -13.60
N LEU A 6 15.22 -34.61 -13.27
CA LEU A 6 14.81 -35.97 -12.89
C LEU A 6 14.13 -36.66 -14.09
N THR A 7 14.58 -37.86 -14.42
CA THR A 7 14.02 -38.69 -15.50
C THR A 7 12.61 -39.18 -15.13
N PRO A 8 11.66 -39.31 -16.08
CA PRO A 8 10.29 -39.68 -15.75
C PRO A 8 10.21 -41.16 -15.37
N LEU A 9 10.10 -41.42 -14.07
CA LEU A 9 9.62 -42.69 -13.54
C LEU A 9 8.09 -42.73 -13.68
N MET A 10 7.53 -43.87 -14.10
CA MET A 10 6.08 -44.06 -14.11
C MET A 10 5.50 -43.72 -12.73
N VAL A 11 4.54 -42.80 -12.71
CA VAL A 11 3.91 -42.34 -11.46
C VAL A 11 3.14 -43.50 -10.82
N PRO A 12 3.44 -43.91 -9.58
CA PRO A 12 2.74 -45.02 -8.93
C PRO A 12 1.26 -44.71 -8.72
N GLU A 13 0.39 -45.68 -8.99
CA GLU A 13 -1.06 -45.55 -8.71
C GLU A 13 -1.35 -45.45 -7.20
N HIS A 14 -0.57 -46.15 -6.38
CA HIS A 14 -0.71 -46.14 -4.93
C HIS A 14 0.62 -45.70 -4.27
N PHE A 15 0.61 -44.55 -3.61
CA PHE A 15 1.77 -44.01 -2.89
C PHE A 15 1.29 -43.22 -1.65
N PRO A 16 1.07 -43.92 -0.52
CA PRO A 16 0.35 -43.35 0.61
C PRO A 16 1.23 -42.44 1.48
N ASN A 17 2.54 -42.63 1.49
CA ASN A 17 3.42 -41.91 2.43
C ASN A 17 4.17 -40.80 1.69
N VAL A 18 3.75 -39.55 1.87
CA VAL A 18 4.32 -38.40 1.15
C VAL A 18 4.84 -37.31 2.09
N PRO A 19 5.92 -36.61 1.69
CA PRO A 19 6.28 -35.33 2.29
C PRO A 19 5.12 -34.34 2.20
N LEU A 20 4.84 -33.62 3.28
CA LEU A 20 3.84 -32.54 3.29
C LEU A 20 4.51 -31.23 2.90
N ILE A 21 3.96 -30.56 1.88
CA ILE A 21 4.34 -29.21 1.48
C ILE A 21 3.12 -28.31 1.65
N ALA A 22 3.22 -27.32 2.52
CA ALA A 22 2.18 -26.32 2.71
C ALA A 22 2.36 -25.16 1.72
N VAL A 23 1.27 -24.70 1.10
CA VAL A 23 1.26 -23.52 0.24
C VAL A 23 0.17 -22.54 0.69
N THR A 24 0.38 -21.25 0.47
CA THR A 24 -0.61 -20.20 0.73
C THR A 24 -1.26 -19.71 -0.55
N ARG A 25 -2.45 -19.10 -0.43
CA ARG A 25 -3.25 -18.46 -1.49
C ARG A 25 -3.80 -19.40 -2.57
N ASN A 26 -2.94 -20.07 -3.32
CA ASN A 26 -3.35 -20.83 -4.51
C ASN A 26 -3.04 -22.32 -4.35
N PRO A 27 -4.04 -23.22 -4.37
CA PRO A 27 -3.78 -24.66 -4.41
C PRO A 27 -3.14 -25.10 -5.72
N VAL A 28 -2.55 -26.30 -5.74
CA VAL A 28 -2.05 -26.94 -6.98
C VAL A 28 -3.16 -27.82 -7.52
N PHE A 29 -3.67 -27.56 -8.73
CA PHE A 29 -4.65 -28.44 -9.37
C PHE A 29 -3.98 -29.60 -10.13
N PRO A 30 -4.65 -30.76 -10.28
CA PRO A 30 -4.15 -31.86 -11.10
C PRO A 30 -3.89 -31.44 -12.55
N ARG A 31 -2.77 -31.91 -13.13
CA ARG A 31 -2.24 -31.60 -14.47
C ARG A 31 -1.66 -30.19 -14.64
N PHE A 32 -1.57 -29.41 -13.57
CA PHE A 32 -0.93 -28.09 -13.60
C PHE A 32 0.49 -28.17 -13.06
N ILE A 33 1.38 -27.36 -13.66
CA ILE A 33 2.73 -27.15 -13.18
C ILE A 33 2.73 -25.92 -12.28
N LYS A 34 3.35 -26.01 -11.11
CA LYS A 34 3.52 -24.88 -10.20
C LYS A 34 4.97 -24.81 -9.71
N ILE A 35 5.49 -23.59 -9.57
CA ILE A 35 6.76 -23.35 -8.90
C ILE A 35 6.49 -23.18 -7.41
N ILE A 36 7.20 -23.94 -6.58
CA ILE A 36 7.10 -23.88 -5.12
C ILE A 36 8.49 -23.59 -4.54
N GLU A 37 8.54 -22.75 -3.52
CA GLU A 37 9.76 -22.46 -2.76
C GLU A 37 9.58 -22.99 -1.33
N VAL A 38 10.61 -23.65 -0.79
CA VAL A 38 10.62 -24.21 0.57
C VAL A 38 11.84 -23.70 1.33
N LYS A 39 11.62 -23.12 2.51
CA LYS A 39 12.65 -22.56 3.40
C LYS A 39 13.00 -23.47 4.58
N ASN A 40 12.08 -24.34 5.03
CA ASN A 40 12.34 -25.22 6.18
C ASN A 40 13.46 -26.23 5.86
N LYS A 41 14.56 -26.17 6.63
CA LYS A 41 15.76 -26.99 6.39
C LYS A 41 15.49 -28.50 6.51
N LYS A 42 14.68 -28.93 7.48
CA LYS A 42 14.33 -30.35 7.69
C LYS A 42 13.55 -30.90 6.50
N LEU A 43 12.55 -30.13 6.03
CA LEU A 43 11.76 -30.47 4.85
C LEU A 43 12.62 -30.49 3.57
N VAL A 44 13.51 -29.52 3.39
CA VAL A 44 14.46 -29.46 2.27
C VAL A 44 15.35 -30.71 2.24
N GLU A 45 15.90 -31.11 3.39
CA GLU A 45 16.75 -32.31 3.49
C GLU A 45 15.96 -33.59 3.19
N LEU A 46 14.73 -33.69 3.70
CA LEU A 46 13.83 -34.81 3.45
C LEU A 46 13.46 -34.92 1.96
N LEU A 47 13.14 -33.80 1.30
CA LEU A 47 12.86 -33.76 -0.14
C LEU A 47 14.09 -34.15 -0.97
N ARG A 48 15.28 -33.67 -0.61
CA ARG A 48 16.55 -34.09 -1.25
C ARG A 48 16.77 -35.59 -1.11
N ARG A 49 16.55 -36.16 0.08
CA ARG A 49 16.68 -37.60 0.34
C ARG A 49 15.71 -38.40 -0.54
N LYS A 50 14.44 -38.00 -0.59
CA LYS A 50 13.40 -38.66 -1.41
C LYS A 50 13.74 -38.63 -2.90
N VAL A 51 14.24 -37.50 -3.39
CA VAL A 51 14.69 -37.37 -4.78
C VAL A 51 15.93 -38.24 -5.08
N ARG A 52 16.91 -38.30 -4.17
CA ARG A 52 18.08 -39.21 -4.30
C ARG A 52 17.68 -40.69 -4.31
N LEU A 53 16.63 -41.03 -3.57
CA LEU A 53 16.04 -42.38 -3.54
C LEU A 53 15.13 -42.66 -4.76
N ALA A 54 15.13 -41.81 -5.78
CA ALA A 54 14.29 -41.93 -6.96
C ALA A 54 12.77 -41.94 -6.64
N GLN A 55 12.37 -41.23 -5.57
CA GLN A 55 10.98 -41.02 -5.17
C GLN A 55 10.63 -39.52 -5.17
N PRO A 56 10.57 -38.86 -6.33
CA PRO A 56 10.36 -37.42 -6.42
C PRO A 56 8.88 -37.04 -6.28
N TYR A 57 8.23 -37.48 -5.20
CA TYR A 57 6.80 -37.29 -4.96
C TYR A 57 6.55 -36.56 -3.64
N ALA A 58 5.56 -35.69 -3.63
CA ALA A 58 5.12 -34.96 -2.44
C ALA A 58 3.60 -34.73 -2.47
N GLY A 59 3.02 -34.41 -1.31
CA GLY A 59 1.66 -33.90 -1.20
C GLY A 59 1.69 -32.41 -0.95
N VAL A 60 0.97 -31.65 -1.78
CA VAL A 60 0.83 -30.19 -1.61
C VAL A 60 -0.55 -29.88 -1.07
N PHE A 61 -0.60 -29.16 0.05
CA PHE A 61 -1.81 -28.80 0.77
C PHE A 61 -1.88 -27.30 0.99
N LEU A 62 -3.07 -26.74 0.86
CA LEU A 62 -3.30 -25.31 1.08
C LEU A 62 -3.41 -25.03 2.59
N LYS A 63 -2.82 -23.93 3.06
CA LYS A 63 -3.01 -23.44 4.43
C LYS A 63 -4.35 -22.71 4.55
N LYS A 64 -4.98 -22.80 5.72
CA LYS A 64 -6.23 -22.09 6.01
C LYS A 64 -6.02 -20.60 6.30
N ASP A 65 -4.87 -20.25 6.86
CA ASP A 65 -4.47 -18.85 7.09
C ASP A 65 -3.49 -18.39 6.02
N ASP A 66 -3.94 -17.48 5.16
CA ASP A 66 -3.13 -16.89 4.08
C ASP A 66 -2.06 -15.91 4.59
N ASN A 67 -2.14 -15.45 5.84
CA ASN A 67 -1.13 -14.56 6.43
C ASN A 67 0.10 -15.33 6.93
N ASN A 68 -0.03 -16.64 7.14
CA ASN A 68 1.05 -17.47 7.62
C ASN A 68 1.92 -17.99 6.46
N GLU A 69 2.93 -17.21 6.08
CA GLU A 69 3.91 -17.54 5.02
C GLU A 69 4.97 -18.59 5.44
N SER A 70 4.85 -19.19 6.63
CA SER A 70 5.75 -20.28 7.04
C SER A 70 5.44 -21.56 6.26
N ASP A 71 6.48 -22.22 5.73
CA ASP A 71 6.34 -23.54 5.09
C ASP A 71 6.22 -24.67 6.14
N VAL A 72 6.33 -24.34 7.42
CA VAL A 72 6.22 -25.28 8.55
C VAL A 72 4.75 -25.43 8.92
N VAL A 73 4.36 -26.67 9.19
CA VAL A 73 3.05 -27.03 9.73
C VAL A 73 3.30 -27.65 11.10
N GLU A 74 2.72 -27.06 12.14
CA GLU A 74 2.83 -27.59 13.51
C GLU A 74 1.63 -28.48 13.83
N ASP A 75 0.44 -28.11 13.34
CA ASP A 75 -0.79 -28.88 13.45
C ASP A 75 -1.41 -29.12 12.06
N LEU A 76 -1.90 -30.35 11.81
CA LEU A 76 -2.69 -30.69 10.62
C LEU A 76 -3.94 -29.81 10.46
N ASN A 77 -4.44 -29.21 11.53
CA ASN A 77 -5.57 -28.28 11.47
C ASN A 77 -5.25 -26.98 10.72
N GLU A 78 -3.97 -26.61 10.57
CA GLU A 78 -3.54 -25.42 9.83
C GLU A 78 -3.74 -25.55 8.31
N VAL A 79 -3.85 -26.78 7.81
CA VAL A 79 -4.01 -27.06 6.38
C VAL A 79 -5.38 -27.67 6.08
N TYR A 80 -5.82 -27.56 4.83
CA TYR A 80 -6.95 -28.34 4.36
C TYR A 80 -6.57 -29.80 4.22
N GLN A 81 -7.51 -30.70 4.56
CA GLN A 81 -7.28 -32.15 4.49
C GLN A 81 -7.10 -32.64 3.06
N MET A 82 -7.70 -31.94 2.10
CA MET A 82 -7.63 -32.25 0.68
C MET A 82 -6.52 -31.44 0.02
N GLY A 83 -5.66 -32.13 -0.72
CA GLY A 83 -4.56 -31.55 -1.47
C GLY A 83 -4.33 -32.29 -2.78
N THR A 84 -3.15 -32.07 -3.35
CA THR A 84 -2.76 -32.67 -4.63
C THR A 84 -1.45 -33.41 -4.50
N PHE A 85 -1.44 -34.64 -5.00
CA PHE A 85 -0.24 -35.42 -5.20
C PHE A 85 0.55 -34.83 -6.36
N VAL A 86 1.80 -34.45 -6.08
CA VAL A 86 2.67 -33.80 -7.06
C VAL A 86 3.92 -34.62 -7.32
N GLN A 87 4.41 -34.53 -8.55
CA GLN A 87 5.72 -35.01 -8.95
C GLN A 87 6.66 -33.82 -9.09
N ILE A 88 7.86 -33.96 -8.53
CA ILE A 88 8.93 -32.97 -8.60
C ILE A 88 9.69 -33.23 -9.90
N HIS A 89 9.60 -32.31 -10.87
CA HIS A 89 10.32 -32.41 -12.13
C HIS A 89 11.74 -31.86 -12.03
N GLU A 90 11.88 -30.73 -11.35
CA GLU A 90 13.13 -30.02 -11.22
C GLU A 90 13.28 -29.45 -9.81
N MET A 91 14.52 -29.47 -9.31
CA MET A 91 14.89 -28.84 -8.04
C MET A 91 16.13 -27.98 -8.25
N GLN A 92 16.07 -26.76 -7.72
CA GLN A 92 17.15 -25.79 -7.73
C GLN A 92 17.44 -25.31 -6.31
N ASP A 93 18.66 -25.55 -5.87
CA ASP A 93 19.16 -25.07 -4.58
C ASP A 93 19.66 -23.62 -4.69
N LEU A 94 19.06 -22.72 -3.93
CA LEU A 94 19.44 -21.31 -3.83
C LEU A 94 20.23 -21.01 -2.56
N GLY A 95 20.47 -22.02 -1.71
CA GLY A 95 21.22 -21.92 -0.46
C GLY A 95 20.34 -21.63 0.76
N ASP A 96 19.54 -20.56 0.70
CA ASP A 96 18.58 -20.17 1.76
C ASP A 96 17.21 -20.84 1.60
N LYS A 97 16.86 -21.20 0.36
CA LYS A 97 15.61 -21.87 0.00
C LYS A 97 15.80 -22.85 -1.14
N LEU A 98 14.90 -23.82 -1.22
CA LEU A 98 14.82 -24.80 -2.29
C LEU A 98 13.67 -24.43 -3.23
N ARG A 99 13.97 -24.12 -4.48
CA ARG A 99 12.96 -23.87 -5.51
C ARG A 99 12.70 -25.15 -6.29
N MET A 100 11.44 -25.47 -6.53
CA MET A 100 11.02 -26.71 -7.17
C MET A 100 9.95 -26.44 -8.23
N ILE A 101 10.02 -27.15 -9.34
CA ILE A 101 8.96 -27.21 -10.34
C ILE A 101 8.21 -28.52 -10.12
N VAL A 102 6.93 -28.41 -9.71
CA VAL A 102 6.09 -29.57 -9.41
C VAL A 102 4.93 -29.68 -10.40
N MET A 103 4.54 -30.89 -10.76
CA MET A 103 3.36 -31.20 -11.58
C MET A 103 2.34 -31.94 -10.74
N GLY A 104 1.12 -31.41 -10.64
CA GLY A 104 0.00 -32.09 -9.99
C GLY A 104 -0.49 -33.28 -10.81
N HIS A 105 -0.83 -34.39 -10.16
CA HIS A 105 -1.33 -35.59 -10.84
C HIS A 105 -2.74 -35.98 -10.43
N ARG A 106 -3.02 -36.01 -9.12
CA ARG A 106 -4.33 -36.42 -8.58
C ARG A 106 -4.61 -35.80 -7.22
N ARG A 107 -5.88 -35.78 -6.83
CA ARG A 107 -6.32 -35.31 -5.51
C ARG A 107 -6.02 -36.37 -4.46
N ILE A 108 -5.58 -35.93 -3.29
CA ILE A 108 -5.28 -36.78 -2.14
C ILE A 108 -5.88 -36.19 -0.87
N ARG A 109 -6.21 -37.05 0.08
CA ARG A 109 -6.71 -36.67 1.41
C ARG A 109 -5.73 -37.13 2.48
N ILE A 110 -5.44 -36.27 3.45
CA ILE A 110 -4.64 -36.63 4.63
C ILE A 110 -5.45 -37.56 5.53
N ASN A 111 -4.87 -38.70 5.87
CA ASN A 111 -5.42 -39.63 6.86
C ASN A 111 -4.82 -39.39 8.25
N LYS A 112 -3.49 -39.41 8.34
CA LYS A 112 -2.74 -39.26 9.60
C LYS A 112 -1.34 -38.72 9.38
N GLN A 113 -0.79 -38.09 10.42
CA GLN A 113 0.61 -37.72 10.50
C GLN A 113 1.49 -38.97 10.72
N LEU A 114 2.67 -38.96 10.11
CA LEU A 114 3.70 -39.97 10.32
C LEU A 114 4.89 -39.32 11.02
N GLU A 115 5.40 -39.98 12.07
CA GLU A 115 6.65 -39.57 12.70
C GLU A 115 7.83 -39.88 11.78
N VAL A 116 8.73 -38.90 11.63
CA VAL A 116 9.97 -39.09 10.89
C VAL A 116 11.04 -39.54 11.88
N GLU A 117 11.40 -40.82 11.85
CA GLU A 117 12.51 -41.33 12.65
C GLU A 117 13.82 -40.60 12.26
N PRO A 118 14.53 -39.94 13.20
CA PRO A 118 15.85 -39.41 12.94
C PRO A 118 16.85 -40.58 12.88
N GLU A 119 17.38 -40.88 11.69
CA GLU A 119 18.45 -41.88 11.57
C GLU A 119 19.82 -41.25 11.85
N GLU A 120 20.60 -41.94 12.70
CA GLU A 120 22.02 -41.68 12.93
C GLU A 120 22.81 -41.75 11.61
N PRO A 121 23.88 -40.94 11.46
CA PRO A 121 24.69 -40.94 10.25
C PRO A 121 25.25 -42.34 9.97
N GLU A 122 24.92 -42.89 8.80
CA GLU A 122 25.44 -44.16 8.30
C GLU A 122 26.98 -44.15 8.30
N ASN A 123 27.56 -44.72 9.34
CA ASN A 123 28.92 -45.24 9.28
C ASN A 123 29.08 -46.41 10.23
N LYS A 124 28.65 -47.60 9.79
CA LYS A 124 29.22 -48.89 10.23
C LYS A 124 28.92 -49.99 9.21
N GLN A 125 29.99 -50.27 8.47
CA GLN A 125 30.32 -51.48 7.72
C GLN A 125 29.30 -52.64 7.73
N LYS A 126 28.96 -53.04 6.50
CA LYS A 126 28.42 -54.35 6.11
C LYS A 126 29.08 -55.50 6.90
N VAL A 127 28.33 -56.14 7.80
CA VAL A 127 28.59 -57.52 8.20
C VAL A 127 27.50 -58.40 7.58
N ARG A 128 27.88 -59.09 6.50
CA ARG A 128 27.13 -60.18 5.88
C ARG A 128 26.71 -61.20 6.95
N ARG A 129 25.42 -61.29 7.29
CA ARG A 129 24.87 -62.48 7.97
C ARG A 129 24.64 -63.59 6.96
N LYS A 130 25.62 -64.50 6.87
CA LYS A 130 25.44 -65.86 6.32
C LYS A 130 24.46 -66.59 7.25
N GLN A 131 23.34 -67.06 6.70
CA GLN A 131 22.48 -68.05 7.32
C GLN A 131 23.28 -69.33 7.57
N LYS A 132 23.30 -69.83 8.81
CA LYS A 132 23.70 -71.20 9.11
C LYS A 132 22.68 -71.81 10.07
N ARG A 133 21.94 -72.79 9.56
CA ARG A 133 21.09 -73.73 10.31
C ARG A 133 21.90 -74.38 11.44
N SER A 134 21.33 -74.45 12.64
CA SER A 134 21.51 -75.61 13.52
C SER A 134 20.40 -75.67 14.59
N LYS A 135 20.02 -76.92 14.87
CA LYS A 135 18.94 -77.42 15.72
C LYS A 135 19.46 -77.61 17.16
N LYS A 136 18.59 -77.26 18.13
CA LYS A 136 18.12 -78.01 19.32
C LYS A 136 19.09 -78.50 20.43
N GLU A 137 18.50 -78.49 21.64
CA GLU A 137 18.83 -79.13 22.95
C GLU A 137 19.64 -78.23 23.92
N ALA A 138 19.10 -77.69 25.03
CA ALA A 138 18.38 -78.19 26.22
C ALA A 138 19.36 -78.49 27.39
N GLU A 139 19.28 -77.69 28.47
CA GLU A 139 19.21 -78.10 29.90
C GLU A 139 19.38 -76.91 30.90
N GLU A 140 18.39 -76.83 31.80
CA GLU A 140 18.33 -76.48 33.24
C GLU A 140 19.02 -75.25 33.92
N GLU A 141 18.21 -74.63 34.81
CA GLU A 141 18.38 -73.48 35.73
C GLU A 141 19.14 -73.82 37.05
N PRO A 142 19.16 -73.01 38.17
CA PRO A 142 18.86 -71.56 38.41
C PRO A 142 19.93 -70.82 39.28
N GLY A 143 19.80 -69.49 39.48
CA GLY A 143 20.31 -68.83 40.71
C GLY A 143 20.75 -67.35 40.66
N ALA A 144 19.82 -66.44 40.97
CA ALA A 144 19.90 -65.18 41.73
C ALA A 144 21.16 -64.25 41.71
N LYS A 145 20.96 -62.95 41.39
CA LYS A 145 20.85 -61.84 42.38
C LYS A 145 20.68 -60.46 41.73
N ASP A 146 19.86 -59.66 42.40
CA ASP A 146 19.51 -58.26 42.18
C ASP A 146 20.71 -57.31 42.04
N GLN A 147 20.54 -56.30 41.19
CA GLN A 147 20.91 -54.91 41.51
C GLN A 147 20.01 -53.95 40.72
N ALA A 148 19.10 -53.30 41.46
CA ALA A 148 18.32 -52.18 41.02
C ALA A 148 19.20 -50.94 40.87
N VAL A 149 19.03 -50.21 39.77
CA VAL A 149 19.44 -48.81 39.64
C VAL A 149 18.20 -48.05 39.19
N GLU A 150 17.59 -47.33 40.13
CA GLU A 150 16.62 -46.27 39.85
C GLU A 150 17.34 -45.17 39.04
N VAL A 151 16.86 -44.92 37.82
CA VAL A 151 17.17 -43.68 37.11
C VAL A 151 15.88 -42.88 37.02
N VAL A 152 15.93 -41.73 37.68
CA VAL A 152 14.93 -40.67 37.77
C VAL A 152 14.43 -40.32 36.36
N LEU A 153 13.14 -40.52 36.12
CA LEU A 153 12.44 -39.99 34.94
C LEU A 153 12.11 -38.52 35.21
N ASP A 154 12.91 -37.61 34.67
CA ASP A 154 12.45 -36.24 34.43
C ASP A 154 11.33 -36.28 33.39
N PRO A 155 10.21 -35.56 33.57
CA PRO A 155 9.14 -35.53 32.58
C PRO A 155 9.63 -34.73 31.37
N VAL A 156 9.93 -35.46 30.28
CA VAL A 156 10.27 -34.86 28.99
C VAL A 156 9.08 -33.99 28.54
N ALA A 157 9.34 -32.69 28.48
CA ALA A 157 8.45 -31.67 27.97
C ALA A 157 7.90 -32.08 26.59
N ALA A 158 6.60 -31.86 26.39
CA ALA A 158 5.91 -32.04 25.12
C ALA A 158 6.65 -31.29 24.00
N SER A 159 7.37 -32.01 23.15
CA SER A 159 7.98 -31.44 21.96
C SER A 159 6.91 -31.18 20.91
N SER A 160 6.69 -29.92 20.55
CA SER A 160 5.94 -29.51 19.37
C SER A 160 6.62 -30.09 18.12
N GLN A 161 6.13 -31.23 17.64
CA GLN A 161 6.70 -31.93 16.48
C GLN A 161 6.14 -31.34 15.19
N GLU A 162 6.99 -30.65 14.43
CA GLU A 162 6.70 -30.22 13.06
C GLU A 162 6.22 -31.39 12.19
N VAL A 163 5.12 -31.21 11.45
CA VAL A 163 4.55 -32.20 10.54
C VAL A 163 5.33 -32.23 9.23
N LEU A 164 6.16 -33.26 9.02
CA LEU A 164 6.97 -33.40 7.80
C LEU A 164 6.44 -34.47 6.83
N MET A 165 5.80 -35.52 7.35
CA MET A 165 5.31 -36.66 6.58
C MET A 165 3.87 -36.97 6.95
N VAL A 166 3.08 -37.33 5.94
CA VAL A 166 1.67 -37.72 6.12
C VAL A 166 1.34 -38.97 5.32
N GLU A 167 0.41 -39.76 5.85
CA GLU A 167 -0.27 -40.83 5.12
C GLU A 167 -1.49 -40.25 4.40
N VAL A 168 -1.63 -40.56 3.11
CA VAL A 168 -2.64 -40.01 2.23
C VAL A 168 -3.37 -41.09 1.44
N GLU A 169 -4.63 -40.83 1.14
CA GLU A 169 -5.47 -41.64 0.26
C GLU A 169 -5.81 -40.91 -1.03
N ASN A 170 -5.93 -41.65 -2.13
CA ASN A 170 -6.36 -41.11 -3.40
C ASN A 170 -7.86 -40.82 -3.35
N VAL A 171 -8.26 -39.62 -3.78
CA VAL A 171 -9.68 -39.24 -3.83
C VAL A 171 -10.23 -39.52 -5.22
N VAL A 172 -11.25 -40.37 -5.28
CA VAL A 172 -11.98 -40.71 -6.50
C VAL A 172 -13.21 -39.79 -6.62
N HIS A 173 -13.54 -39.39 -7.85
CA HIS A 173 -14.74 -38.62 -8.13
C HIS A 173 -15.99 -39.49 -7.97
N GLU A 174 -17.11 -38.86 -7.66
CA GLU A 174 -18.41 -39.53 -7.75
C GLU A 174 -18.70 -39.90 -9.21
N ASP A 175 -19.27 -41.09 -9.43
CA ASP A 175 -19.75 -41.49 -10.74
C ASP A 175 -20.77 -40.46 -11.25
N PHE A 176 -20.60 -40.02 -12.50
CA PHE A 176 -21.46 -39.02 -13.10
C PHE A 176 -21.87 -39.42 -14.51
N GLN A 177 -23.07 -38.98 -14.90
CA GLN A 177 -23.56 -39.13 -16.26
C GLN A 177 -23.36 -37.82 -17.02
N ILE A 178 -22.99 -37.92 -18.29
CA ILE A 178 -22.89 -36.75 -19.17
C ILE A 178 -24.30 -36.38 -19.64
N THR A 179 -25.03 -35.68 -18.76
CA THR A 179 -26.34 -35.10 -19.07
C THR A 179 -26.22 -33.90 -20.01
N GLU A 180 -27.33 -33.45 -20.59
CA GLU A 180 -27.36 -32.23 -21.40
C GLU A 180 -26.89 -31.00 -20.61
N GLU A 181 -27.21 -30.94 -19.32
CA GLU A 181 -26.76 -29.87 -18.41
C GLU A 181 -25.25 -29.81 -18.28
N VAL A 182 -24.59 -30.97 -18.09
CA VAL A 182 -23.11 -31.04 -18.00
C VAL A 182 -22.47 -30.58 -19.31
N LYS A 183 -23.04 -30.95 -20.47
CA LYS A 183 -22.57 -30.48 -21.78
C LYS A 183 -22.74 -28.98 -21.94
N ALA A 184 -23.89 -28.43 -21.53
CA ALA A 184 -24.16 -26.99 -21.58
C ALA A 184 -23.20 -26.20 -20.68
N LEU A 185 -22.96 -26.65 -19.45
CA LEU A 185 -22.01 -26.05 -18.52
C LEU A 185 -20.58 -26.08 -19.08
N THR A 186 -20.17 -27.22 -19.64
CA THR A 186 -18.85 -27.38 -20.28
C THR A 186 -18.68 -26.37 -21.43
N ALA A 187 -19.69 -26.25 -22.29
CA ALA A 187 -19.67 -25.30 -23.40
C ALA A 187 -19.60 -23.83 -22.92
N GLU A 188 -20.36 -23.47 -21.89
CA GLU A 188 -20.38 -22.11 -21.33
C GLU A 188 -19.06 -21.76 -20.62
N ILE A 189 -18.42 -22.70 -19.93
CA ILE A 189 -17.09 -22.51 -19.35
C ILE A 189 -16.05 -22.27 -20.44
N VAL A 190 -16.04 -23.11 -21.49
CA VAL A 190 -15.10 -22.96 -22.61
C VAL A 190 -15.30 -21.62 -23.31
N LYS A 191 -16.54 -21.16 -23.46
CA LYS A 191 -16.85 -19.83 -24.01
C LYS A 191 -16.31 -18.72 -23.10
N THR A 192 -16.60 -18.79 -21.81
CA THR A 192 -16.15 -17.77 -20.83
C THR A 192 -14.63 -17.67 -20.77
N ILE A 193 -13.92 -18.80 -20.79
CA ILE A 193 -12.45 -18.84 -20.86
C ILE A 193 -11.94 -18.16 -22.15
N ARG A 194 -12.56 -18.44 -23.30
CA ARG A 194 -12.20 -17.77 -24.56
C ARG A 194 -12.40 -16.25 -24.49
N ASP A 195 -13.50 -15.81 -23.88
CA ASP A 195 -13.82 -14.39 -23.72
C ASP A 195 -12.81 -13.70 -22.78
N ILE A 196 -12.38 -14.35 -21.69
CA ILE A 196 -11.31 -13.83 -20.80
C ILE A 196 -9.98 -13.68 -21.55
N ILE A 197 -9.58 -14.69 -22.32
CA ILE A 197 -8.33 -14.67 -23.11
C ILE A 197 -8.36 -13.55 -24.17
N ALA A 198 -9.54 -13.24 -24.73
CA ALA A 198 -9.70 -12.15 -25.68
C ALA A 198 -9.53 -10.77 -25.02
N LEU A 199 -9.90 -10.62 -23.74
CA LEU A 199 -9.76 -9.38 -22.99
C LEU A 199 -8.31 -9.15 -22.50
N ASN A 200 -7.60 -10.22 -22.13
CA ASN A 200 -6.23 -10.13 -21.62
C ASN A 200 -5.28 -11.08 -22.38
N PRO A 201 -4.52 -10.56 -23.37
CA PRO A 201 -3.59 -11.35 -24.18
C PRO A 201 -2.49 -12.09 -23.39
N LEU A 202 -2.18 -11.69 -22.15
CA LEU A 202 -1.18 -12.37 -21.32
C LEU A 202 -1.62 -13.79 -20.93
N TYR A 203 -2.93 -14.03 -20.78
CA TYR A 203 -3.47 -15.36 -20.54
C TYR A 203 -3.39 -16.25 -21.79
N ARG A 204 -3.22 -15.68 -22.99
CA ARG A 204 -3.19 -16.41 -24.24
C ARG A 204 -2.01 -17.39 -24.28
N GLU A 205 -0.82 -16.97 -23.87
CA GLU A 205 0.36 -17.83 -23.88
C GLU A 205 0.26 -18.95 -22.82
N SER A 206 -0.19 -18.61 -21.61
CA SER A 206 -0.40 -19.56 -20.51
C SER A 206 -1.44 -20.63 -20.87
N VAL A 207 -2.55 -20.23 -21.51
CA VAL A 207 -3.60 -21.16 -21.95
C VAL A 207 -3.17 -21.94 -23.18
N LEU A 208 -2.48 -21.33 -24.16
CA LEU A 208 -1.98 -22.04 -25.34
C LEU A 208 -1.00 -23.14 -24.94
N GLN A 209 -0.08 -22.87 -24.01
CA GLN A 209 0.85 -23.88 -23.50
C GLN A 209 0.11 -25.06 -22.82
N MET A 210 -1.00 -24.76 -22.15
CA MET A 210 -1.86 -25.73 -21.48
C MET A 210 -2.78 -26.50 -22.44
N MET A 211 -3.16 -25.91 -23.57
CA MET A 211 -3.96 -26.52 -24.64
C MET A 211 -3.12 -27.36 -25.62
N GLN A 212 -1.81 -27.13 -25.71
CA GLN A 212 -0.90 -27.87 -26.58
C GLN A 212 -0.65 -29.32 -26.12
N ALA A 213 -1.11 -29.71 -24.92
CA ALA A 213 -0.97 -31.05 -24.35
C ALA A 213 -1.88 -32.14 -24.97
N GLY A 214 -2.12 -32.09 -26.29
CA GLY A 214 -2.53 -33.25 -27.10
C GLY A 214 -3.91 -33.88 -26.83
N GLN A 215 -4.73 -33.34 -25.92
CA GLN A 215 -6.09 -33.82 -25.68
C GLN A 215 -7.11 -32.73 -25.98
N ARG A 216 -8.29 -33.13 -26.48
CA ARG A 216 -9.45 -32.26 -26.59
C ARG A 216 -9.85 -31.82 -25.17
N VAL A 217 -9.24 -30.73 -24.70
CA VAL A 217 -9.49 -30.10 -23.38
C VAL A 217 -10.99 -29.88 -23.13
N VAL A 218 -11.72 -29.67 -24.22
CA VAL A 218 -13.17 -29.45 -24.30
C VAL A 218 -13.98 -30.68 -23.87
N ASP A 219 -13.45 -31.89 -24.01
CA ASP A 219 -14.20 -33.15 -23.82
C ASP A 219 -14.07 -33.70 -22.38
N ASN A 220 -13.23 -33.09 -21.52
CA ASN A 220 -13.02 -33.54 -20.16
C ASN A 220 -13.53 -32.50 -19.12
N PRO A 221 -14.74 -32.70 -18.57
CA PRO A 221 -15.32 -31.82 -17.54
C PRO A 221 -14.43 -31.59 -16.32
N ILE A 222 -13.70 -32.61 -15.88
CA ILE A 222 -12.85 -32.54 -14.69
C ILE A 222 -11.70 -31.56 -14.94
N TYR A 223 -10.97 -31.78 -16.03
CA TYR A 223 -9.84 -30.94 -16.39
C TYR A 223 -10.28 -29.50 -16.69
N LEU A 224 -11.45 -29.33 -17.32
CA LEU A 224 -12.00 -28.01 -17.61
C LEU A 224 -12.34 -27.23 -16.33
N SER A 225 -12.90 -27.88 -15.31
CA SER A 225 -13.17 -27.24 -14.02
C SER A 225 -11.88 -26.81 -13.30
N ASP A 226 -10.86 -27.67 -13.33
CA ASP A 226 -9.54 -27.42 -12.73
C ASP A 226 -8.80 -26.28 -13.48
N MET A 227 -8.91 -26.25 -14.80
CA MET A 227 -8.41 -25.17 -15.64
C MET A 227 -9.14 -23.84 -15.40
N GLY A 228 -10.46 -23.89 -15.25
CA GLY A 228 -11.25 -22.71 -14.93
C GLY A 228 -10.75 -22.06 -13.64
N ALA A 229 -10.59 -22.85 -12.58
CA ALA A 229 -10.09 -22.37 -11.29
C ALA A 229 -8.65 -21.83 -11.37
N ALA A 230 -7.77 -22.50 -12.11
CA ALA A 230 -6.38 -22.06 -12.28
C ALA A 230 -6.21 -20.73 -13.04
N LEU A 231 -7.23 -20.32 -13.81
CA LEU A 231 -7.22 -19.05 -14.57
C LEU A 231 -7.83 -17.88 -13.80
N THR A 232 -8.49 -18.14 -12.66
CA THR A 232 -9.14 -17.11 -11.84
C THR A 232 -8.22 -16.66 -10.70
N GLY A 233 -8.24 -15.36 -10.39
CA GLY A 233 -7.61 -14.81 -9.17
C GLY A 233 -8.53 -14.86 -7.95
N ALA A 234 -9.29 -15.94 -7.78
CA ALA A 234 -10.28 -16.10 -6.72
C ALA A 234 -9.63 -16.29 -5.33
N GLU A 235 -10.44 -16.18 -4.28
CA GLU A 235 -9.98 -16.38 -2.90
C GLU A 235 -9.54 -17.83 -2.67
N SER A 236 -8.58 -18.02 -1.76
CA SER A 236 -7.98 -19.33 -1.44
C SER A 236 -9.03 -20.37 -1.04
N GLN A 237 -10.00 -19.97 -0.23
CA GLN A 237 -11.15 -20.79 0.17
C GLN A 237 -12.00 -21.21 -1.03
N GLU A 238 -12.34 -20.29 -1.95
CA GLU A 238 -13.17 -20.61 -3.12
C GLU A 238 -12.46 -21.60 -4.07
N LEU A 239 -11.13 -21.46 -4.23
CA LEU A 239 -10.33 -22.40 -5.01
C LEU A 239 -10.25 -23.77 -4.34
N GLN A 240 -10.11 -23.80 -3.01
CA GLN A 240 -10.13 -25.03 -2.25
C GLN A 240 -11.48 -25.74 -2.35
N ASP A 241 -12.59 -25.01 -2.28
CA ASP A 241 -13.94 -25.56 -2.41
C ASP A 241 -14.17 -26.29 -3.76
N ILE A 242 -13.44 -25.92 -4.82
CA ILE A 242 -13.43 -26.61 -6.11
C ILE A 242 -12.55 -27.87 -6.06
N LEU A 243 -11.39 -27.79 -5.40
CA LEU A 243 -10.50 -28.93 -5.23
C LEU A 243 -11.17 -30.06 -4.43
N GLU A 244 -11.94 -29.70 -3.40
CA GLU A 244 -12.63 -30.62 -2.48
C GLU A 244 -13.91 -31.23 -3.05
N GLU A 245 -14.63 -30.50 -3.90
CA GLU A 245 -15.93 -30.94 -4.44
C GLU A 245 -15.80 -32.22 -5.26
N THR A 246 -16.34 -33.35 -4.83
CA THR A 246 -16.27 -34.64 -5.54
C THR A 246 -17.22 -34.75 -6.72
N SER A 247 -18.35 -34.04 -6.66
CA SER A 247 -19.41 -34.07 -7.67
C SER A 247 -19.07 -33.17 -8.87
N ILE A 248 -18.91 -33.76 -10.05
CA ILE A 248 -18.48 -33.03 -11.26
C ILE A 248 -19.46 -31.94 -11.70
N PRO A 249 -20.80 -32.16 -11.72
CA PRO A 249 -21.75 -31.11 -12.08
C PRO A 249 -21.68 -29.89 -11.14
N LYS A 250 -21.58 -30.13 -9.82
CA LYS A 250 -21.43 -29.06 -8.83
C LYS A 250 -20.11 -28.32 -8.98
N ARG A 251 -19.02 -29.07 -9.22
CA ARG A 251 -17.69 -28.50 -9.45
C ARG A 251 -17.66 -27.60 -10.68
N LEU A 252 -18.28 -28.03 -11.79
CA LEU A 252 -18.42 -27.21 -13.00
C LEU A 252 -19.19 -25.92 -12.72
N TYR A 253 -20.28 -25.99 -11.94
CA TYR A 253 -21.05 -24.80 -11.58
C TYR A 253 -20.23 -23.81 -10.74
N LYS A 254 -19.51 -24.30 -9.72
CA LYS A 254 -18.58 -23.49 -8.91
C LYS A 254 -17.51 -22.83 -9.80
N ALA A 255 -16.85 -23.61 -10.66
CA ALA A 255 -15.83 -23.10 -11.58
C ALA A 255 -16.38 -22.05 -12.56
N LEU A 256 -17.57 -22.28 -13.13
CA LEU A 256 -18.24 -21.31 -14.00
C LEU A 256 -18.57 -20.00 -13.28
N SER A 257 -19.02 -20.08 -12.02
CA SER A 257 -19.31 -18.91 -11.19
C SER A 257 -18.05 -18.05 -10.98
N LEU A 258 -16.92 -18.67 -10.60
CA LEU A 258 -15.65 -17.95 -10.44
C LEU A 258 -15.16 -17.34 -11.77
N LEU A 259 -15.25 -18.08 -12.86
CA LEU A 259 -14.88 -17.57 -14.19
C LEU A 259 -15.74 -16.38 -14.62
N LYS A 260 -17.04 -16.38 -14.32
CA LYS A 260 -17.93 -15.23 -14.59
C LYS A 260 -17.51 -14.00 -13.77
N LYS A 261 -17.16 -14.18 -12.50
CA LYS A 261 -16.63 -13.10 -11.65
C LYS A 261 -15.33 -12.53 -12.26
N GLU A 262 -14.40 -13.39 -12.64
CA GLU A 262 -13.12 -13.00 -13.26
C GLU A 262 -13.32 -12.28 -14.61
N TYR A 263 -14.29 -12.74 -15.40
CA TYR A 263 -14.64 -12.09 -16.66
C TYR A 263 -15.14 -10.66 -16.48
N GLU A 264 -16.05 -10.41 -15.53
CA GLU A 264 -16.55 -9.06 -15.23
C GLU A 264 -15.43 -8.17 -14.65
N LEU A 265 -14.56 -8.73 -13.80
CA LEU A 265 -13.37 -8.04 -13.30
C LEU A 265 -12.43 -7.62 -14.45
N SER A 266 -12.13 -8.54 -15.37
CA SER A 266 -11.29 -8.27 -16.55
C SER A 266 -11.89 -7.18 -17.43
N LYS A 267 -13.22 -7.17 -17.61
CA LYS A 267 -13.95 -6.16 -18.37
C LYS A 267 -13.89 -4.79 -17.70
N LEU A 268 -14.00 -4.73 -16.38
CA LEU A 268 -13.85 -3.50 -15.60
C LEU A 268 -12.43 -2.94 -15.72
N GLN A 269 -11.41 -3.80 -15.57
CA GLN A 269 -10.00 -3.40 -15.74
C GLN A 269 -9.74 -2.82 -17.13
N GLN A 270 -10.27 -3.44 -18.18
CA GLN A 270 -10.13 -2.93 -19.55
C GLN A 270 -10.81 -1.55 -19.72
N ARG A 271 -11.99 -1.36 -19.13
CA ARG A 271 -12.69 -0.06 -19.18
C ARG A 271 -11.90 1.03 -18.46
N LEU A 272 -11.41 0.76 -17.25
CA LEU A 272 -10.59 1.69 -16.48
C LEU A 272 -9.29 2.04 -17.23
N GLY A 273 -8.65 1.05 -17.85
CA GLY A 273 -7.46 1.29 -18.69
C GLY A 273 -7.73 2.30 -19.81
N ARG A 274 -8.85 2.13 -20.53
CA ARG A 274 -9.25 3.07 -21.60
C ARG A 274 -9.53 4.48 -21.07
N GLU A 275 -10.24 4.61 -19.97
CA GLU A 275 -10.55 5.92 -19.37
C GLU A 275 -9.27 6.66 -18.91
N VAL A 276 -8.32 5.92 -18.32
CA VAL A 276 -7.02 6.48 -17.91
C VAL A 276 -6.22 6.92 -19.13
N GLU A 277 -6.14 6.10 -20.18
CA GLU A 277 -5.48 6.47 -21.44
C GLU A 277 -6.08 7.72 -22.08
N GLU A 278 -7.42 7.84 -22.09
CA GLU A 278 -8.11 9.02 -22.60
C GLU A 278 -7.76 10.29 -21.79
N LYS A 279 -7.77 10.21 -20.46
CA LYS A 279 -7.35 11.32 -19.59
C LYS A 279 -5.89 11.72 -19.82
N ILE A 280 -4.99 10.75 -19.98
CA ILE A 280 -3.57 11.01 -20.27
C ILE A 280 -3.43 11.71 -21.63
N LYS A 281 -4.11 11.21 -22.67
CA LYS A 281 -4.10 11.83 -24.01
C LYS A 281 -4.62 13.27 -23.98
N GLN A 282 -5.71 13.53 -23.27
CA GLN A 282 -6.27 14.88 -23.12
C GLN A 282 -5.29 15.81 -22.38
N THR A 283 -4.67 15.33 -21.31
CA THR A 283 -3.69 16.11 -20.52
C THR A 283 -2.45 16.43 -21.36
N HIS A 284 -1.90 15.43 -22.06
CA HIS A 284 -0.76 15.61 -22.94
C HIS A 284 -1.06 16.57 -24.09
N ARG A 285 -2.25 16.45 -24.71
CA ARG A 285 -2.71 17.39 -25.74
C ARG A 285 -2.82 18.82 -25.21
N LYS A 286 -3.40 19.01 -24.02
CA LYS A 286 -3.53 20.33 -23.39
C LYS A 286 -2.16 20.94 -23.10
N TYR A 287 -1.24 20.15 -22.56
CA TYR A 287 0.14 20.57 -22.32
C TYR A 287 0.82 21.04 -23.61
N LEU A 288 0.74 20.23 -24.68
CA LEU A 288 1.32 20.59 -25.98
C LEU A 288 0.73 21.88 -26.55
N LEU A 289 -0.59 22.05 -26.47
CA LEU A 289 -1.26 23.28 -26.92
C LEU A 289 -0.85 24.50 -26.10
N GLN A 290 -0.67 24.35 -24.78
CA GLN A 290 -0.19 25.44 -23.92
C GLN A 290 1.25 25.83 -24.27
N GLU A 291 2.11 24.85 -24.52
CA GLU A 291 3.50 25.11 -24.92
C GLU A 291 3.56 25.81 -26.29
N GLN A 292 2.75 25.36 -27.25
CA GLN A 292 2.60 26.03 -28.55
C GLN A 292 2.08 27.46 -28.40
N LEU A 293 1.06 27.68 -27.57
CA LEU A 293 0.51 29.01 -27.32
C LEU A 293 1.55 29.93 -26.65
N LYS A 294 2.39 29.40 -25.76
CA LYS A 294 3.51 30.13 -25.16
C LYS A 294 4.53 30.55 -26.21
N ILE A 295 4.92 29.64 -27.10
CA ILE A 295 5.83 29.95 -28.23
C ILE A 295 5.22 31.02 -29.14
N ILE A 296 3.95 30.89 -29.52
CA ILE A 296 3.25 31.87 -30.36
C ILE A 296 3.18 33.24 -29.68
N LYS A 297 2.82 33.32 -28.39
CA LYS A 297 2.79 34.60 -27.64
C LYS A 297 4.17 35.27 -27.61
N LYS A 298 5.23 34.48 -27.45
CA LYS A 298 6.61 34.95 -27.49
C LYS A 298 7.01 35.46 -28.88
N GLU A 299 6.62 34.76 -29.95
CA GLU A 299 6.86 35.20 -31.34
C GLU A 299 6.05 36.46 -31.70
N LEU A 300 4.82 36.61 -31.19
CA LEU A 300 3.96 37.78 -31.40
C LEU A 300 4.37 39.01 -30.56
N GLY A 301 5.31 38.88 -29.63
CA GLY A 301 5.78 40.00 -28.79
C GLY A 301 4.78 40.46 -27.72
N LEU A 302 3.69 39.70 -27.49
CA LEU A 302 2.63 40.03 -26.54
C LEU A 302 3.03 39.85 -25.06
N GLU A 303 4.21 39.28 -24.77
CA GLU A 303 4.71 39.16 -23.39
C GLU A 303 5.01 40.52 -22.73
N LYS A 304 5.20 41.60 -23.52
CA LYS A 304 5.50 42.94 -22.98
C LYS A 304 4.25 43.67 -22.49
N GLU A 305 3.11 43.53 -23.16
CA GLU A 305 1.90 44.31 -22.86
C GLU A 305 1.36 44.06 -21.45
N ASP A 306 1.40 42.82 -20.95
CA ASP A 306 0.89 42.49 -19.61
C ASP A 306 1.77 43.05 -18.48
N LYS A 307 3.09 43.14 -18.69
CA LYS A 307 4.03 43.68 -17.69
C LYS A 307 3.93 45.20 -17.61
N ASP A 308 3.96 45.83 -18.77
CA ASP A 308 3.92 47.29 -18.88
C ASP A 308 2.59 47.84 -18.29
N ALA A 309 1.47 47.14 -18.51
CA ALA A 309 0.17 47.50 -17.93
C ALA A 309 0.14 47.42 -16.39
N ILE A 310 0.84 46.44 -15.78
CA ILE A 310 0.92 46.31 -14.32
C ILE A 310 1.80 47.43 -13.74
N GLU A 311 2.92 47.73 -14.40
CA GLU A 311 3.83 48.81 -13.98
C GLU A 311 3.14 50.18 -14.05
N GLU A 312 2.42 50.46 -15.14
CA GLU A 312 1.70 51.72 -15.33
C GLU A 312 0.64 51.93 -14.24
N LYS A 313 -0.10 50.88 -13.89
CA LYS A 313 -1.10 50.92 -12.80
C LYS A 313 -0.48 51.29 -11.45
N PHE A 314 0.71 50.80 -11.13
CA PHE A 314 1.39 51.15 -9.89
C PHE A 314 1.90 52.60 -9.91
N ARG A 315 2.45 53.04 -11.04
CA ARG A 315 2.89 54.44 -11.21
C ARG A 315 1.73 55.42 -11.12
N GLU A 316 0.57 55.10 -11.68
CA GLU A 316 -0.63 55.94 -11.58
C GLU A 316 -1.07 56.19 -10.14
N ARG A 317 -1.09 55.14 -9.30
CA ARG A 317 -1.45 55.27 -7.88
C ARG A 317 -0.47 56.17 -7.10
N LEU A 318 0.79 56.18 -7.49
CA LEU A 318 1.83 56.97 -6.83
C LEU A 318 1.79 58.46 -7.20
N LYS A 319 1.23 58.83 -8.37
CA LYS A 319 1.18 60.23 -8.84
C LYS A 319 0.45 61.17 -7.88
N GLU A 320 -0.56 60.68 -7.16
CA GLU A 320 -1.38 61.49 -6.26
C GLU A 320 -0.88 61.49 -4.80
N LEU A 321 0.19 60.75 -4.49
CA LEU A 321 0.67 60.53 -3.12
C LEU A 321 2.03 61.20 -2.89
N VAL A 322 2.26 61.71 -1.68
CA VAL A 322 3.56 62.28 -1.29
C VAL A 322 4.36 61.21 -0.57
N VAL A 323 5.18 60.48 -1.33
CA VAL A 323 5.99 59.36 -0.83
C VAL A 323 7.34 59.87 -0.32
N PRO A 324 7.80 59.46 0.88
CA PRO A 324 9.14 59.76 1.37
C PRO A 324 10.23 59.18 0.45
N LYS A 325 11.34 59.90 0.25
CA LYS A 325 12.42 59.52 -0.70
C LYS A 325 12.91 58.08 -0.54
N HIS A 326 13.25 57.66 0.68
CA HIS A 326 13.71 56.29 0.96
C HIS A 326 12.68 55.22 0.55
N VAL A 327 11.38 55.51 0.65
CA VAL A 327 10.34 54.56 0.25
C VAL A 327 10.19 54.55 -1.27
N MET A 328 10.30 55.71 -1.92
CA MET A 328 10.30 55.82 -3.37
C MET A 328 11.46 55.05 -4.00
N ASP A 329 12.67 55.15 -3.43
CA ASP A 329 13.85 54.41 -3.91
C ASP A 329 13.60 52.89 -3.90
N VAL A 330 13.00 52.35 -2.82
CA VAL A 330 12.66 50.92 -2.72
C VAL A 330 11.56 50.52 -3.72
N ILE A 331 10.56 51.38 -3.92
CA ILE A 331 9.50 51.14 -4.91
C ILE A 331 10.10 51.08 -6.32
N ASP A 332 11.00 52.00 -6.66
CA ASP A 332 11.66 52.04 -7.97
C ASP A 332 12.57 50.81 -8.17
N GLU A 333 13.31 50.38 -7.15
CA GLU A 333 14.10 49.14 -7.19
C GLU A 333 13.22 47.90 -7.47
N GLU A 334 12.11 47.76 -6.74
CA GLU A 334 11.20 46.63 -6.91
C GLU A 334 10.40 46.69 -8.22
N LEU A 335 10.06 47.88 -8.74
CA LEU A 335 9.45 48.05 -10.08
C LEU A 335 10.43 47.62 -11.18
N ASN A 336 11.70 48.04 -11.10
CA ASN A 336 12.74 47.62 -12.04
C ASN A 336 12.94 46.09 -11.99
N LYS A 337 12.91 45.51 -10.80
CA LYS A 337 13.00 44.05 -10.61
C LYS A 337 11.79 43.34 -11.22
N LEU A 338 10.57 43.85 -11.04
CA LEU A 338 9.35 43.29 -11.61
C LEU A 338 9.40 43.22 -13.14
N GLY A 339 9.97 44.25 -13.80
CA GLY A 339 10.14 44.25 -15.26
C GLY A 339 11.05 43.13 -15.78
N LEU A 340 12.12 42.81 -15.03
CA LEU A 340 13.10 41.78 -15.37
C LEU A 340 12.59 40.34 -15.11
N LEU A 341 11.74 40.14 -14.10
CA LEU A 341 11.26 38.82 -13.68
C LEU A 341 10.28 38.18 -14.67
N ASP A 342 10.30 36.87 -14.82
CA ASP A 342 9.33 36.12 -15.63
C ASP A 342 7.95 36.09 -14.95
N ASN A 343 6.86 36.32 -15.69
CA ASN A 343 5.48 36.39 -15.16
C ASN A 343 5.03 35.10 -14.43
N HIS A 344 5.65 33.96 -14.73
CA HIS A 344 5.34 32.68 -14.10
C HIS A 344 6.25 32.34 -12.92
N SER A 345 7.24 33.18 -12.62
CA SER A 345 8.12 33.00 -11.46
C SER A 345 7.36 33.23 -10.15
N SER A 346 7.65 32.42 -9.14
CA SER A 346 7.19 32.67 -7.77
C SER A 346 7.64 34.04 -7.26
N GLU A 347 8.82 34.50 -7.66
CA GLU A 347 9.38 35.81 -7.30
C GLU A 347 8.59 36.98 -7.91
N PHE A 348 8.01 36.79 -9.10
CA PHE A 348 7.17 37.81 -9.75
C PHE A 348 5.90 38.07 -8.93
N ASN A 349 5.24 37.01 -8.45
CA ASN A 349 4.06 37.13 -7.60
C ASN A 349 4.38 37.79 -6.25
N VAL A 350 5.53 37.44 -5.64
CA VAL A 350 5.97 38.05 -4.38
C VAL A 350 6.24 39.55 -4.56
N THR A 351 7.01 39.91 -5.58
CA THR A 351 7.36 41.31 -5.89
C THR A 351 6.12 42.13 -6.21
N ARG A 352 5.20 41.59 -7.03
CA ARG A 352 3.92 42.23 -7.36
C ARG A 352 3.08 42.49 -6.11
N ASN A 353 2.95 41.51 -5.22
CA ASN A 353 2.17 41.67 -3.99
C ASN A 353 2.79 42.71 -3.05
N TYR A 354 4.13 42.75 -2.97
CA TYR A 354 4.84 43.73 -2.18
C TYR A 354 4.64 45.16 -2.72
N LEU A 355 4.75 45.35 -4.04
CA LEU A 355 4.46 46.61 -4.71
C LEU A 355 2.99 47.03 -4.56
N ASP A 356 2.04 46.10 -4.66
CA ASP A 356 0.62 46.40 -4.43
C ASP A 356 0.38 46.88 -3.00
N TRP A 357 1.03 46.27 -2.01
CA TRP A 357 0.96 46.73 -0.62
C TRP A 357 1.58 48.13 -0.45
N LEU A 358 2.80 48.35 -0.95
CA LEU A 358 3.48 49.65 -0.86
C LEU A 358 2.69 50.78 -1.53
N THR A 359 2.07 50.52 -2.68
CA THR A 359 1.27 51.51 -3.42
C THR A 359 -0.14 51.71 -2.86
N SER A 360 -0.63 50.80 -2.01
CA SER A 360 -1.93 50.93 -1.33
C SER A 360 -1.89 51.82 -0.09
N ILE A 361 -0.70 52.07 0.46
CA ILE A 361 -0.52 52.89 1.67
C ILE A 361 -0.78 54.37 1.31
N PRO A 362 -1.59 55.11 2.09
CA PRO A 362 -1.94 56.50 1.81
C PRO A 362 -0.80 57.47 2.19
N TRP A 363 0.35 57.35 1.53
CA TRP A 363 1.54 58.17 1.79
C TRP A 363 1.24 59.67 1.69
N GLY A 364 1.64 60.42 2.71
CA GLY A 364 1.47 61.87 2.76
C GLY A 364 0.06 62.36 3.07
N LYS A 365 -0.95 61.47 3.15
CA LYS A 365 -2.29 61.82 3.62
C LYS A 365 -2.35 61.72 5.14
N CYS A 366 -2.39 62.86 5.82
CA CYS A 366 -2.58 62.95 7.25
C CYS A 366 -3.89 63.66 7.55
N SER A 367 -4.60 63.23 8.60
CA SER A 367 -5.76 63.98 9.12
C SER A 367 -5.28 65.23 9.86
N GLU A 368 -6.08 66.30 9.82
CA GLU A 368 -5.84 67.48 10.66
C GLU A 368 -6.07 67.12 12.13
N GLU A 369 -4.99 67.17 12.91
CA GLU A 369 -5.02 66.81 14.32
C GLU A 369 -5.63 67.94 15.15
N ASN A 370 -6.62 67.60 16.00
CA ASN A 370 -7.16 68.53 16.98
C ASN A 370 -6.57 68.20 18.37
N LEU A 371 -5.75 69.11 18.91
CA LEU A 371 -5.09 68.96 20.21
C LEU A 371 -5.78 69.76 21.32
N GLU A 372 -7.03 70.17 21.13
CA GLU A 372 -7.78 70.98 22.09
C GLU A 372 -8.22 70.14 23.31
N LEU A 373 -7.65 70.44 24.48
CA LEU A 373 -7.90 69.71 25.73
C LEU A 373 -9.35 69.79 26.21
N THR A 374 -10.02 70.93 26.01
CA THR A 374 -11.43 71.15 26.37
C THR A 374 -12.34 70.19 25.62
N ARG A 375 -12.16 70.09 24.30
CA ARG A 375 -12.88 69.15 23.44
C ARG A 375 -12.55 67.71 23.80
N ALA A 376 -11.27 67.38 23.99
CA ALA A 376 -10.86 66.03 24.35
C ALA A 376 -11.49 65.56 25.67
N ARG A 377 -11.56 66.43 26.68
CA ARG A 377 -12.24 66.14 27.95
C ARG A 377 -13.74 65.90 27.75
N ALA A 378 -14.41 66.75 26.98
CA ALA A 378 -15.84 66.59 26.71
C ALA A 378 -16.16 65.24 26.03
N VAL A 379 -15.40 64.88 24.99
CA VAL A 379 -15.57 63.61 24.25
C VAL A 379 -15.30 62.40 25.14
N LEU A 380 -14.27 62.45 26.00
CA LEU A 380 -13.96 61.36 26.92
C LEU A 380 -15.02 61.18 28.02
N GLU A 381 -15.60 62.27 28.52
CA GLU A 381 -16.72 62.22 29.49
C GLU A 381 -18.04 61.75 28.85
N GLU A 382 -18.30 62.12 27.59
CA GLU A 382 -19.47 61.68 26.82
C GLU A 382 -19.41 60.17 26.52
N ASP A 383 -18.27 59.68 26.06
CA ASP A 383 -18.14 58.29 25.59
C ASP A 383 -17.92 57.27 26.71
N HIS A 384 -17.37 57.68 27.88
CA HIS A 384 -17.03 56.77 28.98
C HIS A 384 -17.42 57.36 30.35
N TYR A 385 -18.22 56.65 31.12
CA TYR A 385 -18.53 57.03 32.50
C TYR A 385 -17.45 56.54 33.49
N GLY A 386 -17.02 57.39 34.43
CA GLY A 386 -15.96 57.08 35.39
C GLY A 386 -14.55 57.03 34.78
N MET A 387 -13.70 56.11 35.25
CA MET A 387 -12.32 55.91 34.76
C MET A 387 -11.42 57.15 34.86
N ASP A 388 -11.54 57.91 35.94
CA ASP A 388 -10.88 59.21 36.13
C ASP A 388 -9.36 59.12 35.93
N ASP A 389 -8.72 58.06 36.44
CA ASP A 389 -7.29 57.84 36.29
C ASP A 389 -6.86 57.65 34.83
N VAL A 390 -7.64 56.90 34.05
CA VAL A 390 -7.36 56.63 32.63
C VAL A 390 -7.59 57.88 31.79
N LYS A 391 -8.71 58.57 32.02
CA LYS A 391 -9.03 59.85 31.35
C LYS A 391 -7.96 60.90 31.63
N LYS A 392 -7.54 61.03 32.89
CA LYS A 392 -6.47 61.94 33.29
C LYS A 392 -5.16 61.62 32.55
N ARG A 393 -4.80 60.34 32.43
CA ARG A 393 -3.59 59.92 31.71
C ARG A 393 -3.66 60.20 30.20
N ILE A 394 -4.84 60.05 29.59
CA ILE A 394 -5.06 60.41 28.19
C ILE A 394 -4.95 61.93 28.00
N LEU A 395 -5.57 62.71 28.88
CA LEU A 395 -5.46 64.18 28.83
C LEU A 395 -4.02 64.66 29.02
N GLU A 396 -3.26 64.05 29.93
CA GLU A 396 -1.82 64.29 30.07
C GLU A 396 -1.08 64.00 28.76
N PHE A 397 -1.38 62.88 28.10
CA PHE A 397 -0.78 62.52 26.82
C PHE A 397 -1.06 63.57 25.74
N ILE A 398 -2.30 64.06 25.64
CA ILE A 398 -2.70 65.09 24.68
C ILE A 398 -1.99 66.42 25.03
N ALA A 399 -1.93 66.78 26.32
CA ALA A 399 -1.27 68.00 26.78
C ALA A 399 0.23 68.00 26.45
N VAL A 400 0.93 66.88 26.64
CA VAL A 400 2.35 66.78 26.26
C VAL A 400 2.51 66.83 24.73
N SER A 401 1.57 66.27 23.97
CA SER A 401 1.61 66.32 22.50
C SER A 401 1.37 67.73 21.97
N GLN A 402 0.48 68.49 22.61
CA GLN A 402 0.26 69.92 22.34
C GLN A 402 1.52 70.75 22.59
N LEU A 403 2.24 70.50 23.70
CA LEU A 403 3.50 71.19 24.02
C LEU A 403 4.64 70.87 23.04
N ARG A 404 4.68 69.64 22.50
CA ARG A 404 5.74 69.20 21.57
C ARG A 404 5.44 69.50 20.10
N GLY A 405 4.20 69.86 19.77
CA GLY A 405 3.75 70.08 18.39
C GLY A 405 3.72 68.82 17.52
N SER A 406 4.03 67.64 18.09
CA SER A 406 3.93 66.35 17.41
C SER A 406 3.71 65.22 18.42
N THR A 407 3.02 64.17 17.98
CA THR A 407 2.64 63.02 18.80
C THR A 407 3.59 61.81 18.60
N GLN A 408 4.70 61.97 17.86
CA GLN A 408 5.54 60.86 17.44
C GLN A 408 6.20 60.12 18.63
N GLY A 409 6.12 58.78 18.60
CA GLY A 409 6.93 57.89 19.43
C GLY A 409 6.36 57.47 20.78
N LYS A 410 5.10 57.78 21.10
CA LYS A 410 4.47 57.37 22.37
C LYS A 410 3.35 56.36 22.15
N ILE A 411 3.48 55.22 22.83
CA ILE A 411 2.50 54.12 22.77
C ILE A 411 1.65 54.14 24.04
N LEU A 412 0.33 54.20 23.88
CA LEU A 412 -0.61 54.00 24.99
C LEU A 412 -0.93 52.51 25.13
N CYS A 413 -0.63 51.94 26.29
CA CYS A 413 -0.92 50.54 26.60
C CYS A 413 -2.08 50.45 27.61
N PHE A 414 -3.18 49.78 27.23
CA PHE A 414 -4.35 49.58 28.08
C PHE A 414 -4.43 48.13 28.59
N TYR A 415 -4.02 47.88 29.83
CA TYR A 415 -4.07 46.55 30.46
C TYR A 415 -5.30 46.35 31.36
N GLY A 416 -5.75 45.09 31.56
CA GLY A 416 -6.98 44.72 32.28
C GLY A 416 -7.88 43.67 31.59
N PRO A 417 -8.96 43.19 32.26
CA PRO A 417 -9.83 42.11 31.79
C PRO A 417 -10.52 42.38 30.44
N PRO A 418 -11.01 41.36 29.72
CA PRO A 418 -11.86 41.58 28.54
C PRO A 418 -13.17 42.27 28.94
N GLY A 419 -13.73 43.09 28.05
CA GLY A 419 -15.01 43.79 28.27
C GLY A 419 -14.93 45.13 28.99
N VAL A 420 -13.76 45.57 29.47
CA VAL A 420 -13.58 46.83 30.22
C VAL A 420 -13.48 48.10 29.35
N GLY A 421 -13.86 48.04 28.08
CA GLY A 421 -13.92 49.24 27.21
C GLY A 421 -12.59 49.70 26.58
N LYS A 422 -11.53 48.89 26.57
CA LYS A 422 -10.23 49.28 25.96
C LYS A 422 -10.34 49.76 24.51
N THR A 423 -11.07 49.00 23.70
CA THR A 423 -11.27 49.30 22.27
C THR A 423 -12.16 50.53 22.07
N SER A 424 -13.14 50.75 22.95
CA SER A 424 -13.99 51.93 22.89
C SER A 424 -13.23 53.19 23.33
N ILE A 425 -12.37 53.11 24.34
CA ILE A 425 -11.46 54.21 24.73
C ILE A 425 -10.55 54.61 23.57
N ALA A 426 -9.97 53.64 22.85
CA ALA A 426 -9.12 53.93 21.70
C ALA A 426 -9.88 54.66 20.57
N ARG A 427 -11.16 54.32 20.34
CA ARG A 427 -12.02 55.04 19.39
C ARG A 427 -12.32 56.47 19.86
N SER A 428 -12.58 56.66 21.16
CA SER A 428 -12.84 57.99 21.73
C SER A 428 -11.61 58.89 21.66
N ILE A 429 -10.41 58.34 21.83
CA ILE A 429 -9.15 59.08 21.62
C ILE A 429 -9.03 59.53 20.16
N ALA A 430 -9.33 58.64 19.21
CA ALA A 430 -9.32 58.98 17.79
C ALA A 430 -10.35 60.08 17.45
N ARG A 431 -11.58 59.98 17.98
CA ARG A 431 -12.64 61.00 17.86
C ARG A 431 -12.24 62.34 18.48
N ALA A 432 -11.60 62.32 19.66
CA ALA A 432 -11.12 63.51 20.35
C ALA A 432 -10.03 64.23 19.55
N LEU A 433 -9.08 63.47 18.98
CA LEU A 433 -7.96 63.98 18.21
C LEU A 433 -8.26 64.26 16.73
N ASN A 434 -9.48 63.97 16.29
CA ASN A 434 -9.88 64.01 14.88
C ASN A 434 -9.00 63.15 13.96
N ARG A 435 -8.62 61.96 14.45
CA ARG A 435 -7.81 60.99 13.70
C ARG A 435 -8.67 59.83 13.21
N GLU A 436 -8.32 59.29 12.05
CA GLU A 436 -8.93 58.06 11.57
C GLU A 436 -8.53 56.86 12.45
N TYR A 437 -9.54 56.10 12.87
CA TYR A 437 -9.34 54.93 13.72
C TYR A 437 -9.19 53.67 12.86
N PHE A 438 -8.00 53.07 12.90
CA PHE A 438 -7.75 51.76 12.31
C PHE A 438 -7.50 50.71 13.40
N ARG A 439 -8.09 49.53 13.24
CA ARG A 439 -7.91 48.39 14.17
C ARG A 439 -7.48 47.17 13.37
N PHE A 440 -6.36 46.58 13.77
CA PHE A 440 -5.97 45.23 13.37
C PHE A 440 -5.84 44.35 14.62
N SER A 441 -6.22 43.07 14.50
CA SER A 441 -6.18 42.12 15.62
C SER A 441 -4.99 41.18 15.45
N VAL A 442 -4.14 41.11 16.47
CA VAL A 442 -2.90 40.31 16.51
C VAL A 442 -3.12 38.99 17.28
N GLY A 443 -4.38 38.52 17.35
CA GLY A 443 -4.77 37.39 18.19
C GLY A 443 -4.20 36.08 17.66
N GLY A 444 -3.54 35.31 18.53
CA GLY A 444 -2.95 34.01 18.18
C GLY A 444 -1.52 34.09 17.62
N MET A 445 -0.97 35.29 17.46
CA MET A 445 0.40 35.48 16.99
C MET A 445 1.37 35.32 18.16
N THR A 446 2.33 34.41 18.03
CA THR A 446 3.34 34.11 19.07
C THR A 446 4.73 34.60 18.68
N ASP A 447 5.00 34.79 17.40
CA ASP A 447 6.29 35.20 16.87
C ASP A 447 6.28 36.65 16.35
N VAL A 448 7.34 37.38 16.65
CA VAL A 448 7.60 38.75 16.17
C VAL A 448 7.80 38.75 14.64
N ALA A 449 8.29 37.65 14.08
CA ALA A 449 8.48 37.49 12.63
C ALA A 449 7.18 37.62 11.84
N GLU A 450 6.03 37.26 12.42
CA GLU A 450 4.73 37.37 11.74
C GLU A 450 4.28 38.83 11.53
N ILE A 451 4.77 39.76 12.36
CA ILE A 451 4.48 41.20 12.23
C ILE A 451 5.57 41.91 11.43
N LYS A 452 6.84 41.52 11.61
CA LYS A 452 7.98 42.14 10.93
C LYS A 452 8.25 41.57 9.53
N GLY A 453 7.66 40.42 9.19
CA GLY A 453 7.99 39.62 8.01
C GLY A 453 9.24 38.76 8.22
N HIS A 454 9.31 37.62 7.53
CA HIS A 454 10.57 36.89 7.37
C HIS A 454 11.47 37.69 6.43
N ARG A 455 12.60 38.16 6.96
CA ARG A 455 13.70 38.65 6.13
C ARG A 455 14.63 37.50 5.79
#